data_AF-F0SBU2-F1
#
_entry.id   AF-F0SBU2-F1
#
_cell.length_a   1.000
_cell.length_b   1.000
_cell.length_c   1.000
_cell.angle_alpha   90.00
_cell.angle_beta   90.00
_cell.angle_gamma   90.00
#
_symmetry.space_group_name_H-M   'P 1'
#
loop_
_entity.id
_entity.type
_entity.pdbx_description
1 polymer ?
#
loop_
_entity_poly.entity_id
_entity_poly.type
_entity_poly.pdbx_seq_one_letter_code
_entity_poly.pdbx_strand_id
1 'polypeptide(L)'
;MAKSNYLSVFLSVFIIWLCLYFYGGDIVSKGDPIVSQLSDHEYNSLLTIRTSNTENSKRVLLRQIYLAELGVRELSNRNDGERVETYLAYTGNKKGDAWCASFVCWVLGKAGVVNPRSAWSPALFLKDRVIWQPKNKRVAPQKGDVFAIWFVDKGRIAHCGFVDEWNDKLVVTVEGNTNEAGSRDGDGVYRKRRLINSIFAVANWVDRKEVLHGL
;
A
#
# COMPACT_ATOMS: atom_id res chain seq x y z
N MET A 1 41.53 3.77 25.74
CA MET A 1 40.71 4.97 25.40
C MET A 1 39.37 4.55 24.77
N ALA A 2 38.58 3.68 25.43
CA ALA A 2 37.39 3.03 24.83
C ALA A 2 36.10 3.13 25.69
N LYS A 3 36.12 3.88 26.80
CA LYS A 3 34.97 3.96 27.74
C LYS A 3 33.94 5.05 27.40
N SER A 4 34.28 6.02 26.53
CA SER A 4 33.41 7.17 26.25
C SER A 4 32.29 6.88 25.23
N ASN A 5 32.44 5.90 24.34
CA ASN A 5 31.43 5.60 23.32
C ASN A 5 30.25 4.77 23.83
N TYR A 6 30.45 3.95 24.87
CA TYR A 6 29.36 3.13 25.41
C TYR A 6 28.31 3.99 26.10
N LEU A 7 28.74 4.95 26.92
CA LEU A 7 27.82 5.80 27.68
C LEU A 7 26.95 6.68 26.76
N SER A 8 27.50 7.19 25.65
CA SER A 8 26.72 7.98 24.68
C SER A 8 25.72 7.13 23.90
N VAL A 9 26.06 5.90 23.56
CA VAL A 9 25.16 4.96 22.87
C VAL A 9 24.03 4.49 23.81
N PHE A 10 24.32 4.26 25.09
CA PHE A 10 23.28 3.93 26.07
C PHE A 10 22.32 5.09 26.33
N LEU A 11 22.84 6.32 26.41
CA LEU A 11 22.01 7.52 26.60
C LEU A 11 21.10 7.76 25.39
N SER A 12 21.61 7.60 24.16
CA SER A 12 20.84 7.81 22.94
C SER A 12 19.70 6.80 22.79
N VAL A 13 19.96 5.51 23.04
CA VAL A 13 18.92 4.46 23.00
C VAL A 13 17.85 4.68 24.07
N PHE A 14 18.25 5.13 25.27
CA PHE A 14 17.32 5.42 26.36
C PHE A 14 16.41 6.62 26.08
N ILE A 15 16.95 7.70 25.50
CA ILE A 15 16.17 8.88 25.11
C ILE A 15 15.20 8.53 23.98
N ILE A 16 15.64 7.74 23.00
CA ILE A 16 14.79 7.23 21.91
C ILE A 16 13.61 6.43 22.47
N TRP A 17 13.87 5.55 23.44
CA TRP A 17 12.84 4.76 24.11
C TRP A 17 11.85 5.62 24.92
N LEU A 18 12.34 6.61 25.68
CA LEU A 18 11.48 7.57 26.39
C LEU A 18 10.57 8.35 25.44
N CYS A 19 11.13 8.85 24.33
CA CYS A 19 10.38 9.56 23.29
C CYS A 19 9.27 8.70 22.66
N LEU A 20 9.48 7.39 22.53
CA LEU A 20 8.46 6.48 22.01
C LEU A 20 7.40 6.16 23.07
N TYR A 21 7.80 6.03 24.34
CA TYR A 21 6.91 5.70 25.45
C TYR A 21 5.96 6.85 25.83
N PHE A 22 6.46 8.08 25.95
CA PHE A 22 5.66 9.22 26.42
C PHE A 22 4.71 9.81 25.38
N TYR A 23 5.02 9.70 24.08
CA TYR A 23 4.29 10.43 23.04
C TYR A 23 3.29 9.57 22.25
N GLY A 24 3.17 8.27 22.53
CA GLY A 24 2.10 7.42 21.98
C GLY A 24 2.00 7.34 20.44
N GLY A 25 2.93 7.94 19.70
CA GLY A 25 2.90 8.00 18.23
C GLY A 25 2.71 9.39 17.61
N ASP A 26 2.44 10.46 18.38
CA ASP A 26 2.23 11.81 17.81
C ASP A 26 3.53 12.51 17.41
N ILE A 27 3.44 13.41 16.40
CA ILE A 27 4.58 14.11 15.79
C ILE A 27 5.27 14.98 16.85
N VAL A 28 6.52 14.65 17.15
CA VAL A 28 7.35 15.48 18.01
C VAL A 28 8.04 16.52 17.13
N SER A 29 7.63 17.77 17.25
CA SER A 29 8.22 18.88 16.54
C SER A 29 9.64 19.15 17.07
N LYS A 30 10.53 19.75 16.27
CA LYS A 30 11.85 20.20 16.75
C LYS A 30 11.77 21.18 17.94
N GLY A 31 10.60 21.75 18.23
CA GLY A 31 10.35 22.62 19.37
C GLY A 31 9.96 21.91 20.66
N ASP A 32 9.77 20.58 20.65
CA ASP A 32 9.43 19.84 21.86
C ASP A 32 10.64 19.71 22.80
N PRO A 33 10.48 19.94 24.12
CA PRO A 33 11.59 19.99 25.08
C PRO A 33 12.48 18.74 25.12
N ILE A 34 11.89 17.58 24.81
CA ILE A 34 12.60 16.28 24.80
C ILE A 34 13.35 16.09 23.48
N VAL A 35 12.81 16.58 22.36
CA VAL A 35 13.45 16.47 21.02
C VAL A 35 14.47 17.57 20.77
N SER A 36 14.32 18.75 21.38
CA SER A 36 15.30 19.84 21.28
C SER A 36 16.66 19.50 21.88
N GLN A 37 16.75 18.43 22.69
CA GLN A 37 17.99 17.93 23.28
C GLN A 37 18.70 16.86 22.42
N LEU A 38 18.07 16.40 21.34
CA LEU A 38 18.63 15.39 20.45
C LEU A 38 19.64 16.00 19.48
N SER A 39 20.70 15.25 19.19
CA SER A 39 21.51 15.51 18.00
C SER A 39 20.69 15.28 16.72
N ASP A 40 21.07 15.91 15.62
CA ASP A 40 20.40 15.70 14.32
C ASP A 40 20.40 14.22 13.90
N HIS A 41 21.46 13.46 14.24
CA HIS A 41 21.53 12.03 13.96
C HIS A 41 20.47 11.23 14.73
N GLU A 42 20.29 11.50 16.03
CA GLU A 42 19.29 10.82 16.86
C GLU A 42 17.87 11.18 16.45
N TYR A 43 17.63 12.46 16.11
CA TYR A 43 16.35 12.90 15.57
C TYR A 43 16.00 12.19 14.25
N ASN A 44 16.96 12.11 13.32
CA ASN A 44 16.75 11.42 12.04
C ASN A 44 16.52 9.90 12.21
N SER A 45 17.22 9.27 13.16
CA SER A 45 17.01 7.87 13.51
C SER A 45 15.59 7.63 14.06
N LEU A 46 15.13 8.48 14.99
CA LEU A 46 13.76 8.45 15.53
C LEU A 46 12.70 8.64 14.45
N LEU A 47 12.90 9.61 13.57
CA LEU A 47 12.00 9.90 12.47
C LEU A 47 11.90 8.69 11.52
N THR A 48 13.02 8.03 11.23
CA THR A 48 13.07 6.83 10.38
C THR A 48 12.32 5.67 11.03
N ILE A 49 12.58 5.37 12.31
CA ILE A 49 11.91 4.30 13.05
C ILE A 49 10.39 4.53 13.08
N ARG A 50 9.94 5.75 13.42
CA ARG A 50 8.52 6.08 13.49
C ARG A 50 7.84 6.00 12.13
N THR A 51 8.50 6.48 11.07
CA THR A 51 7.99 6.39 9.70
C THR A 51 7.80 4.92 9.32
N SER A 52 8.81 4.07 9.54
CA SER A 52 8.72 2.63 9.24
C SER A 52 7.63 1.92 10.04
N ASN A 53 7.45 2.25 11.32
CA ASN A 53 6.37 1.71 12.16
C ASN A 53 4.99 2.13 11.66
N THR A 54 4.85 3.38 11.22
CA THR A 54 3.60 3.92 10.67
C THR A 54 3.26 3.25 9.34
N GLU A 55 4.23 3.10 8.45
CA GLU A 55 4.08 2.41 7.16
C GLU A 55 3.69 0.94 7.37
N ASN A 56 4.39 0.24 8.26
CA ASN A 56 4.05 -1.14 8.61
C ASN A 56 2.62 -1.26 9.18
N SER A 57 2.23 -0.34 10.08
CA SER A 57 0.88 -0.31 10.64
C SER A 57 -0.18 -0.08 9.55
N LYS A 58 0.09 0.83 8.60
CA LYS A 58 -0.79 1.07 7.45
C LYS A 58 -0.90 -0.17 6.55
N ARG A 59 0.20 -0.88 6.29
CA ARG A 59 0.18 -2.12 5.49
C ARG A 59 -0.63 -3.23 6.18
N VAL A 60 -0.50 -3.37 7.49
CA VAL A 60 -1.30 -4.32 8.29
C VAL A 60 -2.78 -3.97 8.21
N LEU A 61 -3.15 -2.71 8.44
CA LEU A 61 -4.54 -2.25 8.35
C LEU A 61 -5.11 -2.42 6.95
N LEU A 62 -4.36 -2.04 5.92
CA LEU A 62 -4.77 -2.16 4.53
C LEU A 62 -5.05 -3.62 4.16
N ARG A 63 -4.22 -4.54 4.64
CA ARG A 63 -4.44 -5.98 4.52
C ARG A 63 -5.71 -6.46 5.22
N GLN A 64 -5.93 -6.03 6.46
CA GLN A 64 -7.17 -6.37 7.18
C GLN A 64 -8.41 -5.92 6.41
N ILE A 65 -8.37 -4.71 5.84
CA ILE A 65 -9.47 -4.15 5.07
C ILE A 65 -9.72 -4.98 3.81
N TYR A 66 -8.73 -5.19 2.92
CA TYR A 66 -9.01 -5.93 1.68
C TYR A 66 -9.37 -7.40 1.93
N LEU A 67 -8.85 -8.02 3.00
CA LEU A 67 -9.20 -9.41 3.33
C LEU A 67 -10.63 -9.52 3.85
N ALA A 68 -11.13 -8.50 4.55
CA ALA A 68 -12.52 -8.44 5.00
C ALA A 68 -13.52 -8.34 3.84
N GLU A 69 -13.08 -7.90 2.66
CA GLU A 69 -13.92 -7.82 1.46
C GLU A 69 -13.97 -9.13 0.66
N LEU A 70 -13.17 -10.14 1.00
CA LEU A 70 -13.18 -11.43 0.30
C LEU A 70 -14.58 -12.05 0.32
N GLY A 71 -15.06 -12.47 -0.86
CA GLY A 71 -16.38 -13.06 -1.01
C GLY A 71 -17.51 -12.06 -1.21
N VAL A 72 -17.25 -10.75 -1.21
CA VAL A 72 -18.21 -9.76 -1.74
C VAL A 72 -18.55 -10.13 -3.19
N ARG A 73 -19.85 -10.15 -3.51
CA ARG A 73 -20.39 -10.45 -4.84
C ARG A 73 -21.27 -9.31 -5.35
N GLU A 74 -21.33 -9.19 -6.66
CA GLU A 74 -22.34 -8.39 -7.33
C GLU A 74 -23.73 -8.97 -7.06
N LEU A 75 -24.74 -8.10 -6.98
CA LEU A 75 -26.11 -8.52 -6.73
C LEU A 75 -26.70 -9.25 -7.95
N SER A 76 -26.44 -8.76 -9.16
CA SER A 76 -27.03 -9.29 -10.40
C SER A 76 -26.04 -9.50 -11.53
N ASN A 77 -24.73 -9.57 -11.23
CA ASN A 77 -23.64 -9.69 -12.21
C ASN A 77 -23.64 -8.54 -13.25
N ARG A 78 -24.03 -7.34 -12.81
CA ARG A 78 -24.10 -6.14 -13.65
C ARG A 78 -23.37 -4.97 -12.99
N ASN A 79 -22.23 -5.26 -12.35
CA ASN A 79 -21.43 -4.31 -11.57
C ASN A 79 -22.27 -3.56 -10.53
N ASP A 80 -23.02 -4.31 -9.73
CA ASP A 80 -24.02 -3.75 -8.84
C ASP A 80 -24.14 -4.44 -7.47
N GLY A 81 -24.88 -3.81 -6.56
CA GLY A 81 -25.06 -4.29 -5.19
C GLY A 81 -24.50 -3.30 -4.18
N GLU A 82 -25.10 -3.26 -2.98
CA GLU A 82 -24.83 -2.24 -1.96
C GLU A 82 -23.32 -2.06 -1.68
N ARG A 83 -22.59 -3.17 -1.56
CA ARG A 83 -21.17 -3.12 -1.27
C ARG A 83 -20.32 -2.67 -2.47
N VAL A 84 -20.65 -3.14 -3.67
CA VAL A 84 -19.99 -2.73 -4.93
C VAL A 84 -20.21 -1.24 -5.19
N GLU A 85 -21.44 -0.78 -4.99
CA GLU A 85 -21.84 0.61 -5.15
C GLU A 85 -21.16 1.52 -4.11
N THR A 86 -20.82 1.02 -2.91
CA THR A 86 -19.97 1.73 -1.94
C THR A 86 -18.58 2.03 -2.50
N TYR A 87 -17.94 1.08 -3.18
CA TYR A 87 -16.63 1.30 -3.79
C TYR A 87 -16.73 2.32 -4.93
N LEU A 88 -17.73 2.16 -5.80
CA LEU A 88 -17.99 3.06 -6.93
C LEU A 88 -18.22 4.50 -6.46
N ALA A 89 -19.02 4.70 -5.41
CA ALA A 89 -19.29 6.01 -4.84
C ALA A 89 -18.01 6.71 -4.35
N TYR A 90 -17.01 5.98 -3.85
CA TYR A 90 -15.75 6.56 -3.38
C TYR A 90 -14.97 7.30 -4.49
N THR A 91 -15.08 6.81 -5.73
CA THR A 91 -14.46 7.42 -6.91
C THR A 91 -15.43 8.26 -7.75
N GLY A 92 -16.67 8.45 -7.27
CA GLY A 92 -17.70 9.21 -7.98
C GLY A 92 -18.31 8.47 -9.19
N ASN A 93 -18.13 7.15 -9.27
CA ASN A 93 -18.68 6.30 -10.33
C ASN A 93 -20.08 5.82 -9.98
N LYS A 94 -20.80 5.32 -10.99
CA LYS A 94 -22.19 4.90 -10.87
C LYS A 94 -22.31 3.38 -10.93
N LYS A 95 -23.38 2.84 -10.35
CA LYS A 95 -23.82 1.45 -10.53
C LYS A 95 -23.73 1.06 -12.02
N GLY A 96 -23.18 -0.12 -12.30
CA GLY A 96 -22.95 -0.59 -13.67
C GLY A 96 -21.53 -0.38 -14.18
N ASP A 97 -20.77 0.56 -13.60
CA ASP A 97 -19.36 0.78 -13.97
C ASP A 97 -18.46 -0.34 -13.43
N ALA A 98 -17.42 -0.68 -14.19
CA ALA A 98 -16.36 -1.57 -13.71
C ALA A 98 -15.70 -0.98 -12.44
N TRP A 99 -15.45 -1.81 -11.44
CA TRP A 99 -15.16 -1.35 -10.06
C TRP A 99 -13.83 -1.83 -9.48
N CYS A 100 -12.94 -2.45 -10.28
CA CYS A 100 -11.62 -2.92 -9.79
C CYS A 100 -10.77 -1.79 -9.18
N ALA A 101 -10.63 -0.66 -9.87
CA ALA A 101 -9.85 0.49 -9.38
C ALA A 101 -10.59 1.26 -8.27
N SER A 102 -11.92 1.29 -8.32
CA SER A 102 -12.75 1.85 -7.24
C SER A 102 -12.56 1.08 -5.94
N PHE A 103 -12.54 -0.25 -6.00
CA PHE A 103 -12.21 -1.11 -4.87
C PHE A 103 -10.83 -0.78 -4.29
N VAL A 104 -9.79 -0.71 -5.12
CA VAL A 104 -8.43 -0.37 -4.67
C VAL A 104 -8.38 1.01 -4.01
N CYS A 105 -8.96 2.03 -4.66
CA CYS A 105 -8.98 3.38 -4.12
C CYS A 105 -9.75 3.46 -2.80
N TRP A 106 -10.89 2.78 -2.69
CA TRP A 106 -11.69 2.72 -1.47
C TRP A 106 -10.90 2.07 -0.33
N VAL A 107 -10.25 0.93 -0.56
CA VAL A 107 -9.42 0.25 0.45
C VAL A 107 -8.26 1.15 0.92
N LEU A 108 -7.54 1.78 -0.02
CA LEU A 108 -6.47 2.75 0.29
C LEU A 108 -7.02 3.89 1.16
N GLY A 109 -8.16 4.46 0.77
CA GLY A 109 -8.84 5.51 1.51
C GLY A 109 -9.22 5.11 2.93
N LYS A 110 -9.78 3.90 3.10
CA LYS A 110 -10.14 3.35 4.41
C LYS A 110 -8.94 3.12 5.32
N ALA A 111 -7.75 2.85 4.74
CA ALA A 111 -6.49 2.74 5.47
C ALA A 111 -5.80 4.09 5.73
N GLY A 112 -6.42 5.23 5.36
CA GLY A 112 -5.81 6.55 5.50
C GLY A 112 -4.65 6.79 4.52
N VAL A 113 -4.63 6.08 3.39
CA VAL A 113 -3.62 6.24 2.33
C VAL A 113 -4.15 7.17 1.25
N VAL A 114 -3.45 8.28 1.04
CA VAL A 114 -3.76 9.24 -0.02
C VAL A 114 -3.60 8.57 -1.38
N ASN A 115 -4.62 8.67 -2.22
CA ASN A 115 -4.69 7.99 -3.51
C ASN A 115 -5.47 8.84 -4.54
N PRO A 116 -5.44 8.49 -5.83
CA PRO A 116 -6.05 9.29 -6.91
C PRO A 116 -7.58 9.35 -6.88
N ARG A 117 -8.25 8.50 -6.11
CA ARG A 117 -9.72 8.37 -6.06
C ARG A 117 -10.36 8.23 -7.45
N SER A 118 -9.83 7.34 -8.27
CA SER A 118 -10.26 7.17 -9.66
C SER A 118 -10.61 5.71 -9.99
N ALA A 119 -11.70 5.49 -10.73
CA ALA A 119 -12.01 4.20 -11.34
C ALA A 119 -11.14 3.90 -12.58
N TRP A 120 -10.30 4.84 -13.00
CA TRP A 120 -9.37 4.62 -14.10
C TRP A 120 -8.10 3.93 -13.61
N SER A 121 -7.98 2.63 -13.82
CA SER A 121 -6.85 1.82 -13.33
C SER A 121 -5.45 2.38 -13.64
N PRO A 122 -5.15 2.97 -14.82
CA PRO A 122 -3.84 3.60 -15.05
C PRO A 122 -3.48 4.74 -14.07
N ALA A 123 -4.46 5.42 -13.46
CA ALA A 123 -4.21 6.49 -12.50
C ALA A 123 -3.48 5.99 -11.23
N LEU A 124 -3.58 4.70 -10.91
CA LEU A 124 -2.90 4.07 -9.77
C LEU A 124 -1.41 3.77 -10.04
N PHE A 125 -0.92 3.98 -11.27
CA PHE A 125 0.44 3.61 -11.69
C PHE A 125 1.22 4.82 -12.21
N LEU A 126 1.18 5.92 -11.46
CA LEU A 126 2.03 7.09 -11.71
C LEU A 126 3.51 6.68 -11.69
N LYS A 127 4.31 7.27 -12.58
CA LYS A 127 5.73 6.91 -12.80
C LYS A 127 6.53 6.84 -11.50
N ASP A 128 6.21 7.71 -10.56
CA ASP A 128 6.92 7.89 -9.30
C ASP A 128 6.39 7.03 -8.15
N ARG A 129 5.31 6.28 -8.41
CA ARG A 129 4.75 5.25 -7.52
C ARG A 129 5.13 3.84 -7.98
N VAL A 130 5.44 3.64 -9.26
CA VAL A 130 5.82 2.34 -9.81
C VAL A 130 7.19 1.92 -9.27
N ILE A 131 7.22 0.79 -8.55
CA ILE A 131 8.42 0.22 -7.92
C ILE A 131 8.93 -1.04 -8.63
N TRP A 132 8.10 -1.67 -9.44
CA TRP A 132 8.44 -2.91 -10.13
C TRP A 132 7.77 -3.00 -11.49
N GLN A 133 8.54 -3.45 -12.48
CA GLN A 133 8.07 -3.90 -13.79
C GLN A 133 8.93 -5.12 -14.21
N PRO A 134 8.45 -6.01 -15.11
CA PRO A 134 9.21 -7.18 -15.54
C PRO A 134 10.64 -6.87 -16.03
N LYS A 135 10.82 -5.73 -16.71
CA LYS A 135 12.11 -5.26 -17.24
C LYS A 135 12.90 -4.37 -16.26
N ASN A 136 12.32 -3.99 -15.13
CA ASN A 136 12.88 -3.02 -14.18
C ASN A 136 12.44 -3.37 -12.76
N LYS A 137 13.13 -4.35 -12.16
CA LYS A 137 12.81 -4.94 -10.84
C LYS A 137 13.53 -4.20 -9.71
N ARG A 138 13.24 -2.90 -9.53
CA ARG A 138 13.97 -2.04 -8.58
C ARG A 138 13.80 -2.49 -7.14
N VAL A 139 12.57 -2.82 -6.76
CA VAL A 139 12.19 -3.21 -5.40
C VAL A 139 11.29 -4.43 -5.51
N ALA A 140 11.49 -5.39 -4.62
CA ALA A 140 10.57 -6.52 -4.49
C ALA A 140 9.22 -6.00 -3.94
N PRO A 141 8.11 -6.24 -4.65
CA PRO A 141 6.79 -5.93 -4.13
C PRO A 141 6.51 -6.58 -2.78
N GLN A 142 5.72 -5.90 -1.97
CA GLN A 142 5.29 -6.39 -0.66
C GLN A 142 3.78 -6.25 -0.46
N LYS A 143 3.31 -6.82 0.66
CA LYS A 143 1.88 -6.82 0.99
C LYS A 143 1.31 -5.41 1.01
N GLY A 144 0.17 -5.23 0.35
CA GLY A 144 -0.51 -3.95 0.22
C GLY A 144 -0.04 -3.07 -0.93
N ASP A 145 0.99 -3.45 -1.67
CA ASP A 145 1.30 -2.79 -2.94
C ASP A 145 0.22 -3.10 -3.98
N VAL A 146 0.03 -2.20 -4.94
CA VAL A 146 -1.01 -2.30 -5.97
C VAL A 146 -0.41 -2.87 -7.24
N PHE A 147 -0.90 -4.01 -7.74
CA PHE A 147 -0.44 -4.60 -8.99
C PHE A 147 -1.36 -4.23 -10.16
N ALA A 148 -0.79 -4.20 -11.38
CA ALA A 148 -1.49 -3.97 -12.64
C ALA A 148 -1.44 -5.19 -13.56
N ILE A 149 -2.50 -5.37 -14.34
CA ILE A 149 -2.51 -6.22 -15.53
C ILE A 149 -2.78 -5.36 -16.77
N TRP A 150 -1.98 -5.61 -17.79
CA TRP A 150 -2.15 -5.01 -19.12
C TRP A 150 -3.09 -5.85 -19.97
N PHE A 151 -4.04 -5.20 -20.62
CA PHE A 151 -4.96 -5.83 -21.56
C PHE A 151 -4.65 -5.33 -22.97
N VAL A 152 -4.25 -6.24 -23.85
CA VAL A 152 -3.80 -5.92 -25.20
C VAL A 152 -4.94 -5.31 -26.03
N ASP A 153 -6.15 -5.85 -25.92
CA ASP A 153 -7.36 -5.36 -26.60
C ASP A 153 -7.77 -3.94 -26.19
N LYS A 154 -7.36 -3.50 -24.98
CA LYS A 154 -7.61 -2.14 -24.48
C LYS A 154 -6.43 -1.20 -24.65
N GLY A 155 -5.24 -1.72 -24.98
CA GLY A 155 -4.01 -0.93 -25.09
C GLY A 155 -3.62 -0.18 -23.81
N ARG A 156 -3.97 -0.72 -22.63
CA ARG A 156 -3.74 -0.07 -21.33
C ARG A 156 -3.74 -1.03 -20.16
N ILE A 157 -3.36 -0.52 -18.98
CA ILE A 157 -3.69 -1.15 -17.69
C ILE A 157 -5.20 -1.15 -17.54
N ALA A 158 -5.82 -2.32 -17.52
CA ALA A 158 -7.28 -2.49 -17.46
C ALA A 158 -7.76 -3.27 -16.24
N HIS A 159 -6.85 -3.73 -15.38
CA HIS A 159 -7.18 -4.38 -14.12
C HIS A 159 -6.09 -4.10 -13.08
N CYS A 160 -6.50 -4.04 -11.81
CA CYS A 160 -5.60 -3.87 -10.68
C CYS A 160 -6.19 -4.48 -9.40
N GLY A 161 -5.32 -4.70 -8.43
CA GLY A 161 -5.68 -5.17 -7.09
C GLY A 161 -4.50 -5.06 -6.14
N PHE A 162 -4.58 -5.71 -4.98
CA PHE A 162 -3.50 -5.73 -4.00
C PHE A 162 -2.64 -6.98 -4.11
N VAL A 163 -1.33 -6.80 -3.89
CA VAL A 163 -0.41 -7.88 -3.55
C VAL A 163 -0.65 -8.27 -2.09
N ASP A 164 -0.87 -9.55 -1.84
CA ASP A 164 -1.00 -10.13 -0.49
C ASP A 164 0.27 -10.92 -0.13
N GLU A 165 0.82 -11.67 -1.08
CA GLU A 165 2.10 -12.38 -0.95
C GLU A 165 2.89 -12.29 -2.26
N TRP A 166 4.21 -12.23 -2.17
CA TRP A 166 5.11 -12.16 -3.32
C TRP A 166 6.33 -13.07 -3.10
N ASN A 167 6.66 -13.90 -4.08
CA ASN A 167 7.89 -14.71 -4.09
C ASN A 167 8.57 -14.66 -5.46
N ASP A 168 9.43 -15.62 -5.82
CA ASP A 168 10.20 -15.58 -7.06
C ASP A 168 9.41 -15.96 -8.33
N LYS A 169 8.29 -16.65 -8.18
CA LYS A 169 7.51 -17.20 -9.31
C LYS A 169 6.05 -16.79 -9.28
N LEU A 170 5.50 -16.69 -8.09
CA LEU A 170 4.08 -16.49 -7.85
C LEU A 170 3.84 -15.22 -7.04
N VAL A 171 2.68 -14.63 -7.31
CA VAL A 171 2.07 -13.59 -6.51
C VAL A 171 0.69 -14.07 -6.06
N VAL A 172 0.39 -13.85 -4.79
CA VAL A 172 -0.97 -13.96 -4.27
C VAL A 172 -1.58 -12.58 -4.23
N THR A 173 -2.76 -12.44 -4.80
CA THR A 173 -3.44 -11.15 -4.99
C THR A 173 -4.83 -11.17 -4.40
N VAL A 174 -5.35 -9.99 -4.04
CA VAL A 174 -6.75 -9.74 -3.67
C VAL A 174 -7.32 -8.64 -4.56
N GLU A 175 -8.42 -8.93 -5.24
CA GLU A 175 -8.87 -8.16 -6.40
C GLU A 175 -10.39 -8.08 -6.43
N GLY A 176 -10.93 -6.88 -6.65
CA GLY A 176 -12.35 -6.66 -6.92
C GLY A 176 -12.65 -6.67 -8.42
N ASN A 177 -13.92 -6.86 -8.78
CA ASN A 177 -14.43 -6.96 -10.15
C ASN A 177 -13.67 -8.03 -10.96
N THR A 178 -13.41 -9.18 -10.32
CA THR A 178 -12.85 -10.36 -10.98
C THR A 178 -13.71 -11.59 -10.70
N ASN A 179 -13.39 -12.72 -11.31
CA ASN A 179 -14.07 -14.01 -11.09
C ASN A 179 -13.04 -15.14 -10.98
N GLU A 180 -13.48 -16.38 -10.82
CA GLU A 180 -12.59 -17.55 -10.73
C GLU A 180 -11.63 -17.65 -11.93
N ALA A 181 -12.15 -17.43 -13.15
CA ALA A 181 -11.36 -17.41 -14.38
C ALA A 181 -10.39 -16.21 -14.49
N GLY A 182 -10.57 -15.17 -13.66
CA GLY A 182 -9.74 -13.97 -13.67
C GLY A 182 -10.13 -12.95 -14.72
N SER A 183 -11.35 -13.02 -15.22
CA SER A 183 -11.91 -12.00 -16.13
C SER A 183 -12.04 -10.65 -15.43
N ARG A 184 -12.05 -9.59 -16.24
CA ARG A 184 -12.38 -8.22 -15.83
C ARG A 184 -13.88 -7.96 -15.74
N ASP A 185 -14.70 -8.79 -16.39
CA ASP A 185 -16.16 -8.78 -16.24
C ASP A 185 -16.52 -9.72 -15.09
N GLY A 186 -15.86 -9.48 -13.96
CA GLY A 186 -15.88 -10.36 -12.83
C GLY A 186 -16.85 -9.89 -11.77
N ASP A 187 -17.40 -10.84 -11.01
CA ASP A 187 -18.59 -10.65 -10.20
C ASP A 187 -18.31 -10.50 -8.70
N GLY A 188 -17.06 -10.28 -8.29
CA GLY A 188 -16.75 -10.18 -6.88
C GLY A 188 -15.30 -9.90 -6.51
N VAL A 189 -15.02 -10.02 -5.21
CA VAL A 189 -13.70 -9.89 -4.62
C VAL A 189 -13.10 -11.27 -4.34
N TYR A 190 -11.96 -11.55 -4.96
CA TYR A 190 -11.33 -12.86 -4.92
C TYR A 190 -9.86 -12.79 -4.51
N ARG A 191 -9.40 -13.86 -3.86
CA ARG A 191 -7.98 -14.16 -3.69
C ARG A 191 -7.51 -15.00 -4.87
N LYS A 192 -6.44 -14.61 -5.55
CA LYS A 192 -5.91 -15.34 -6.72
C LYS A 192 -4.43 -15.65 -6.54
N ARG A 193 -4.00 -16.75 -7.16
CA ARG A 193 -2.58 -17.08 -7.38
C ARG A 193 -2.27 -16.79 -8.84
N ARG A 194 -1.26 -15.98 -9.09
CA ARG A 194 -0.82 -15.59 -10.44
C ARG A 194 0.67 -15.82 -10.59
N LEU A 195 1.10 -16.06 -11.82
CA LEU A 195 2.52 -16.02 -12.17
C LEU A 195 2.98 -14.56 -12.23
N ILE A 196 4.19 -14.28 -11.76
CA ILE A 196 4.74 -12.91 -11.79
C ILE A 196 4.85 -12.35 -13.21
N ASN A 197 5.05 -13.21 -14.21
CA ASN A 197 5.10 -12.79 -15.61
C ASN A 197 3.75 -12.26 -16.15
N SER A 198 2.63 -12.51 -15.45
CA SER A 198 1.32 -11.93 -15.78
C SER A 198 1.13 -10.51 -15.22
N ILE A 199 2.04 -10.06 -14.34
CA ILE A 199 1.99 -8.74 -13.73
C ILE A 199 2.72 -7.74 -14.61
N PHE A 200 2.02 -6.67 -14.98
CA PHE A 200 2.57 -5.62 -15.83
C PHE A 200 3.43 -4.61 -15.05
N ALA A 201 2.93 -4.20 -13.88
CA ALA A 201 3.62 -3.26 -13.01
C ALA A 201 3.12 -3.41 -11.57
N VAL A 202 3.90 -2.91 -10.60
CA VAL A 202 3.48 -2.74 -9.21
C VAL A 202 3.80 -1.34 -8.73
N ALA A 203 2.86 -0.73 -8.02
CA ALA A 203 2.96 0.61 -7.43
C ALA A 203 2.86 0.57 -5.91
N ASN A 204 3.68 1.39 -5.25
CA ASN A 204 3.70 1.59 -3.82
C ASN A 204 2.99 2.91 -3.47
N TRP A 205 1.91 2.80 -2.69
CA TRP A 205 1.13 3.92 -2.20
C TRP A 205 1.32 4.19 -0.69
N VAL A 206 1.98 3.28 0.03
CA VAL A 206 2.07 3.33 1.49
C VAL A 206 3.37 3.98 1.97
N ASP A 207 4.50 3.60 1.38
CA ASP A 207 5.81 4.02 1.89
C ASP A 207 6.25 5.36 1.28
N ARG A 208 7.03 6.15 2.03
CA ARG A 208 7.64 7.39 1.55
C ARG A 208 8.78 7.08 0.58
N LYS A 209 8.91 7.93 -0.45
CA LYS A 209 9.96 7.85 -1.48
C LYS A 209 11.40 7.84 -0.94
N GLU A 210 11.61 8.39 0.25
CA GLU A 210 12.94 8.55 0.87
C GLU A 210 13.65 7.20 1.10
N VAL A 211 12.90 6.09 1.15
CA VAL A 211 13.45 4.74 1.31
C VAL A 211 13.97 4.14 -0.02
N LEU A 212 13.66 4.75 -1.17
CA LEU A 212 13.93 4.16 -2.51
C LEU A 212 15.19 4.68 -3.21
N HIS A 213 15.90 5.65 -2.62
CA HIS A 213 17.07 6.28 -3.23
C HIS A 213 18.36 6.14 -2.40
N GLY A 214 18.38 5.27 -1.40
CA GLY A 214 19.50 5.15 -0.47
C GLY A 214 19.95 3.72 -0.20
N LEU A 215 20.42 3.02 -1.25
CA LEU A 215 21.51 2.02 -1.21
C LEU A 215 22.20 2.02 -2.57
#